data_AF-A0A962DHB7-F1
#
_entry.id   AF-A0A962DHB7-F1
#
_cell.length_a   1.000
_cell.length_b   1.000
_cell.length_c   1.000
_cell.angle_alpha   90.00
_cell.angle_beta   90.00
_cell.angle_gamma   90.00
#
_symmetry.space_group_name_H-M   'P 1'
#
loop_
_entity.id
_entity.type
_entity.pdbx_description
1 polymer ?
#
loop_
_entity_poly.entity_id
_entity_poly.type
_entity_poly.pdbx_seq_one_letter_code
_entity_poly.pdbx_strand_id
1 'polypeptide(L)'
;DWDARSDRSSWYARRIREQMVSEANVNLRSGLGFLDALVAISPLLGLFGTVYGMLNVFDIMAMEGTSNARAMASGVAKATIPTMAGMIAALSGVFFTTFFRQKTRKETEHLEDSMHQG
;
A
#
# COMPACT_ATOMS: atom_id res chain seq x y z
N ASP A 1 19.12 -7.33 25.66
CA ASP A 1 18.83 -6.01 26.26
C ASP A 1 20.01 -5.08 26.23
N TRP A 2 19.80 -3.91 25.62
CA TRP A 2 20.74 -2.78 25.65
C TRP A 2 20.98 -2.31 27.09
N ASP A 3 19.94 -2.30 27.93
CA ASP A 3 19.98 -1.88 29.33
C ASP A 3 20.73 -2.83 30.27
N ALA A 4 21.05 -4.05 29.85
CA ALA A 4 21.80 -5.01 30.66
C ALA A 4 23.33 -4.93 30.44
N ARG A 5 23.81 -4.06 29.52
CA ARG A 5 25.23 -3.99 29.16
C ARG A 5 26.05 -3.06 30.04
N SER A 6 27.21 -3.57 30.47
CA SER A 6 28.21 -2.88 31.30
C SER A 6 29.08 -1.87 30.53
N ASP A 7 29.18 -2.01 29.21
CA ASP A 7 29.91 -1.10 28.33
C ASP A 7 28.99 -0.58 27.22
N ARG A 8 28.72 0.73 27.26
CA ARG A 8 27.85 1.47 26.33
C ARG A 8 28.59 2.57 25.58
N SER A 9 29.85 2.83 25.95
CA SER A 9 30.62 3.97 25.45
C SER A 9 31.70 3.56 24.46
N SER A 10 32.13 2.28 24.45
CA SER A 10 33.13 1.82 23.51
C SER A 10 32.65 1.88 22.05
N TRP A 11 33.62 1.94 21.13
CA TRP A 11 33.37 1.90 19.70
C TRP A 11 32.57 0.65 19.29
N TYR A 12 32.86 -0.48 19.92
CA TYR A 12 32.15 -1.73 19.70
C TYR A 12 30.69 -1.66 20.18
N ALA A 13 30.44 -1.10 21.37
CA ALA A 13 29.09 -0.89 21.87
C ALA A 13 28.28 0.03 20.94
N ARG A 14 28.90 1.07 20.39
CA ARG A 14 28.26 1.98 19.43
C ARG A 14 27.87 1.29 18.12
N ARG A 15 28.74 0.44 17.58
CA ARG A 15 28.43 -0.37 16.38
C ARG A 15 27.28 -1.33 16.60
N ILE A 16 27.23 -1.99 17.75
CA ILE A 16 26.12 -2.91 18.05
C ILE A 16 24.82 -2.13 18.21
N ARG A 17 24.84 -0.95 18.82
CA ARG A 17 23.68 -0.06 18.91
C ARG A 17 23.15 0.34 17.53
N GLU A 18 24.03 0.79 16.64
CA GLU A 18 23.68 1.13 15.26
C GLU A 18 23.02 -0.05 14.54
N GLN A 19 23.56 -1.26 14.74
CA GLN A 19 22.98 -2.49 14.19
C GLN A 19 21.59 -2.80 14.76
N MET A 20 21.39 -2.70 16.08
CA MET A 20 20.09 -2.94 16.72
C MET A 20 19.03 -1.93 16.29
N VAL A 21 19.39 -0.63 16.17
CA VAL A 21 18.50 0.41 15.64
C VAL A 21 18.14 0.13 14.17
N SER A 22 19.12 -0.29 13.36
CA SER A 22 18.89 -0.64 11.97
C SER A 22 17.93 -1.82 11.83
N GLU A 23 18.13 -2.88 12.61
CA GLU A 23 17.29 -4.08 12.58
C GLU A 23 15.86 -3.78 13.07
N ALA A 24 15.71 -2.99 14.13
CA ALA A 24 14.40 -2.51 14.59
C ALA A 24 13.70 -1.67 13.50
N ASN A 25 14.43 -0.78 12.83
CA ASN A 25 13.90 0.02 11.73
C ASN A 25 13.41 -0.83 10.54
N VAL A 26 14.17 -1.86 10.16
CA VAL A 26 13.78 -2.79 9.09
C VAL A 26 12.50 -3.53 9.48
N ASN A 27 12.42 -4.03 10.71
CA ASN A 27 11.23 -4.74 11.20
C ASN A 27 9.99 -3.84 11.24
N LEU A 28 10.12 -2.61 11.75
CA LEU A 28 9.03 -1.63 11.80
C LEU A 28 8.54 -1.19 10.41
N ARG A 29 9.40 -1.24 9.38
CA ARG A 29 9.08 -0.84 8.00
C ARG A 29 8.66 -2.00 7.09
N SER A 30 8.90 -3.25 7.49
CA SER A 30 8.66 -4.45 6.67
C SER A 30 7.23 -4.52 6.11
N GLY A 31 6.22 -4.17 6.91
CA GLY A 31 4.81 -4.18 6.50
C GLY A 31 4.40 -3.03 5.57
N LEU A 32 5.13 -1.90 5.58
CA LEU A 32 4.79 -0.72 4.77
C LEU A 32 5.01 -0.99 3.28
N GLY A 33 6.07 -1.73 2.92
CA GLY A 33 6.36 -2.05 1.51
C GLY A 33 5.27 -2.90 0.86
N PHE A 34 4.67 -3.83 1.60
CA PHE A 34 3.55 -4.62 1.11
C PHE A 34 2.29 -3.78 0.89
N LEU A 35 2.00 -2.85 1.82
CA LEU A 35 0.87 -1.93 1.65
C LEU A 35 1.06 -1.03 0.42
N ASP A 36 2.25 -0.45 0.24
CA ASP A 36 2.56 0.40 -0.92
C ASP A 36 2.34 -0.37 -2.24
N ALA A 37 2.72 -1.65 -2.30
CA ALA A 37 2.50 -2.51 -3.46
C ALA A 37 1.00 -2.76 -3.74
N LEU A 38 0.20 -3.06 -2.71
CA LEU A 38 -1.24 -3.26 -2.85
C LEU A 38 -1.94 -1.99 -3.36
N VAL A 39 -1.56 -0.83 -2.83
CA VAL A 39 -2.09 0.47 -3.24
C VAL A 39 -1.75 0.75 -4.71
N ALA A 40 -0.53 0.42 -5.14
CA ALA A 40 -0.11 0.59 -6.53
C ALA A 40 -0.85 -0.35 -7.50
N ILE A 41 -1.24 -1.55 -7.06
CA ILE A 41 -1.94 -2.55 -7.90
C ILE A 41 -3.44 -2.24 -8.00
N SER A 42 -4.05 -1.59 -7.01
CA SER A 42 -5.50 -1.31 -6.97
C SER A 42 -6.06 -0.61 -8.23
N PRO A 43 -5.42 0.45 -8.78
CA PRO A 43 -5.87 1.07 -10.04
C PRO A 43 -5.77 0.13 -11.25
N LEU A 44 -4.74 -0.72 -11.29
CA LEU A 44 -4.53 -1.68 -12.37
C LEU A 44 -5.64 -2.73 -12.38
N LEU A 45 -6.08 -3.19 -11.21
CA LEU A 45 -7.23 -4.08 -11.08
C LEU A 45 -8.55 -3.41 -11.54
N GLY A 46 -8.72 -2.12 -11.23
CA GLY A 46 -9.85 -1.34 -11.72
C GLY A 46 -9.88 -1.22 -13.25
N LEU A 47 -8.73 -1.00 -13.87
CA LEU A 47 -8.59 -1.00 -15.33
C LEU A 47 -8.89 -2.37 -15.93
N PHE A 48 -8.39 -3.45 -15.32
CA PHE A 48 -8.70 -4.82 -15.74
C PHE A 48 -10.21 -5.09 -15.71
N GLY A 49 -10.91 -4.63 -14.66
CA GLY A 49 -12.36 -4.75 -14.57
C GLY A 49 -13.11 -4.02 -15.70
N THR A 50 -12.58 -2.90 -16.20
CA THR A 50 -13.13 -2.21 -17.37
C THR A 50 -12.97 -3.03 -18.65
N VAL A 51 -11.80 -3.63 -18.85
CA VAL A 51 -11.57 -4.52 -20.00
C VAL A 51 -12.54 -5.68 -19.96
N TYR A 52 -12.70 -6.33 -18.82
CA TYR A 52 -13.67 -7.40 -18.63
C TYR A 52 -15.12 -6.93 -18.85
N GLY A 53 -15.48 -5.75 -18.31
CA GLY A 53 -16.80 -5.15 -18.51
C GLY A 53 -17.11 -4.90 -19.99
N MET A 54 -16.13 -4.46 -20.77
CA MET A 54 -16.27 -4.26 -22.21
C MET A 54 -16.44 -5.57 -22.98
N LEU A 55 -15.87 -6.69 -22.53
CA LEU A 55 -16.15 -8.02 -23.12
C LEU A 55 -17.65 -8.35 -23.03
N ASN A 56 -18.29 -8.09 -21.88
CA ASN A 56 -19.73 -8.31 -21.73
C ASN A 56 -20.56 -7.42 -22.67
N VAL A 57 -20.08 -6.21 -22.99
CA VAL A 57 -20.74 -5.33 -23.98
C VAL A 57 -20.66 -5.93 -25.38
N PHE A 58 -19.52 -6.52 -25.74
CA PHE A 58 -19.37 -7.22 -27.02
C PHE A 58 -20.28 -8.44 -27.13
N ASP A 59 -20.45 -9.20 -26.04
CA ASP A 59 -21.37 -10.34 -26.01
C ASP A 59 -22.83 -9.92 -26.23
N ILE A 60 -23.28 -8.83 -25.57
CA ILE A 60 -24.63 -8.29 -25.77
C ILE A 60 -24.84 -7.87 -27.23
N MET A 61 -23.84 -7.22 -27.85
CA MET A 61 -23.92 -6.87 -29.28
C MET A 61 -23.98 -8.10 -30.20
N ALA A 62 -23.30 -9.19 -29.84
CA ALA A 62 -23.33 -10.43 -30.61
C ALA A 62 -24.69 -11.14 -30.52
N MET A 63 -25.39 -11.05 -29.38
CA MET A 63 -26.68 -11.72 -29.16
C MET A 63 -27.89 -10.88 -29.61
N GLU A 64 -27.92 -9.59 -29.28
CA GLU A 64 -29.07 -8.70 -29.52
C GLU A 64 -28.90 -7.82 -30.77
N GLY A 65 -27.72 -7.85 -31.39
CA GLY A 65 -27.34 -6.96 -32.48
C GLY A 65 -27.11 -5.51 -31.99
N THR A 66 -26.66 -4.65 -32.90
CA THR A 66 -26.37 -3.23 -32.59
C THR A 66 -27.62 -2.36 -32.44
N SER A 67 -28.83 -2.95 -32.54
CA SER A 67 -30.11 -2.22 -32.48
C SER A 67 -30.47 -1.74 -31.08
N ASN A 68 -29.96 -2.40 -30.04
CA ASN A 68 -30.24 -2.06 -28.65
C ASN A 68 -29.19 -1.08 -28.09
N ALA A 69 -29.17 0.15 -28.63
CA ALA A 69 -28.24 1.20 -28.23
C ALA A 69 -28.30 1.52 -26.71
N ARG A 70 -29.46 1.33 -26.08
CA ARG A 70 -29.63 1.55 -24.64
C ARG A 70 -28.90 0.49 -23.81
N ALA A 71 -28.97 -0.79 -24.19
CA ALA A 71 -28.24 -1.85 -23.51
C ALA A 71 -26.73 -1.67 -23.65
N MET A 72 -26.25 -1.31 -24.84
CA MET A 72 -24.84 -0.99 -25.08
C MET A 72 -24.35 0.17 -24.20
N ALA A 73 -25.09 1.30 -24.18
CA ALA A 73 -24.74 2.46 -23.37
C ALA A 73 -24.70 2.12 -21.86
N SER A 74 -25.66 1.31 -21.39
CA SER A 74 -25.66 0.84 -20.00
C SER A 74 -24.47 -0.07 -19.70
N GLY A 75 -24.11 -0.96 -20.61
CA GLY A 75 -22.97 -1.86 -20.45
C GLY A 75 -21.63 -1.11 -20.39
N VAL A 76 -21.42 -0.12 -21.27
CA VAL A 76 -20.23 0.74 -21.22
C VAL A 76 -20.18 1.53 -19.91
N ALA A 77 -21.30 2.10 -19.47
CA ALA A 77 -21.37 2.80 -18.19
C ALA A 77 -21.03 1.88 -17.00
N LYS A 78 -21.47 0.61 -17.04
CA LYS A 78 -21.10 -0.38 -16.01
C LYS A 78 -19.61 -0.74 -16.05
N ALA A 79 -19.00 -0.76 -17.23
CA ALA A 79 -17.58 -1.04 -17.38
C ALA A 79 -16.68 0.03 -16.73
N THR A 80 -17.16 1.25 -16.46
CA THR A 80 -16.34 2.28 -15.79
C THR A 80 -16.35 2.17 -14.26
N ILE A 81 -17.33 1.46 -13.68
CA ILE A 81 -17.48 1.30 -12.23
C ILE A 81 -16.23 0.68 -11.57
N PRO A 82 -15.64 -0.41 -12.10
CA PRO A 82 -14.42 -0.98 -11.56
C PRO A 82 -13.24 0.00 -11.51
N THR A 83 -13.09 0.87 -12.52
CA THR A 83 -12.03 1.90 -12.51
C THR A 83 -12.25 2.92 -11.40
N MET A 84 -13.48 3.40 -11.23
CA MET A 84 -13.81 4.31 -10.12
C MET A 84 -13.53 3.65 -8.76
N ALA A 85 -13.94 2.40 -8.59
CA ALA A 85 -13.68 1.65 -7.36
C ALA A 85 -12.17 1.46 -7.10
N GLY A 86 -11.40 1.09 -8.12
CA GLY A 86 -9.95 0.92 -8.02
C GLY A 86 -9.21 2.21 -7.64
N MET A 87 -9.66 3.36 -8.16
CA MET A 87 -9.13 4.68 -7.78
C MET A 87 -9.49 5.06 -6.34
N ILE A 88 -10.73 4.84 -5.90
CA ILE A 88 -11.15 5.12 -4.51
C ILE A 88 -10.32 4.28 -3.54
N ALA A 89 -10.17 2.98 -3.81
CA ALA A 89 -9.37 2.08 -3.00
C ALA A 89 -7.89 2.51 -2.96
N ALA A 90 -7.32 2.94 -4.08
CA ALA A 90 -5.95 3.46 -4.13
C ALA A 90 -5.79 4.75 -3.31
N LEU A 91 -6.72 5.71 -3.43
CA LEU A 91 -6.69 6.96 -2.66
C LEU A 91 -6.77 6.70 -1.16
N SER A 92 -7.71 5.86 -0.72
CA SER A 92 -7.81 5.45 0.69
C SER A 92 -6.56 4.71 1.15
N GLY A 93 -5.99 3.88 0.28
CA GLY A 93 -4.74 3.18 0.51
C GLY A 93 -3.55 4.12 0.75
N VAL A 94 -3.35 5.12 -0.12
CA VAL A 94 -2.30 6.15 0.04
C VAL A 94 -2.47 6.92 1.35
N PHE A 95 -3.71 7.26 1.72
CA PHE A 95 -3.99 7.90 3.00
C PHE A 95 -3.54 7.02 4.18
N PHE A 96 -3.87 5.73 4.14
CA PHE A 96 -3.52 4.79 5.19
C PHE A 96 -2.01 4.54 5.27
N THR A 97 -1.32 4.35 4.14
CA THR A 97 0.15 4.14 4.13
C THR A 97 0.89 5.37 4.63
N THR A 98 0.42 6.58 4.29
CA THR A 98 0.99 7.83 4.79
C THR A 98 0.83 7.94 6.30
N PHE A 99 -0.37 7.66 6.82
CA PHE A 99 -0.64 7.66 8.26
C PHE A 99 0.23 6.65 9.01
N PHE A 100 0.31 5.42 8.51
CA PHE A 100 1.11 4.36 9.13
C PHE A 100 2.61 4.70 9.10
N ARG A 101 3.11 5.27 7.99
CA ARG A 101 4.50 5.73 7.88
C ARG A 101 4.84 6.84 8.87
N GLN A 102 3.92 7.78 9.12
CA GLN A 102 4.11 8.79 10.16
C GLN A 102 4.17 8.17 11.55
N LYS A 103 3.32 7.17 11.84
CA LYS A 103 3.33 6.46 13.12
C LYS A 103 4.63 5.67 13.32
N THR A 104 5.05 4.91 12.31
CA THR A 104 6.33 4.18 12.33
C THR A 104 7.51 5.12 12.54
N ARG A 105 7.53 6.28 11.87
CA ARG A 105 8.59 7.28 12.04
C ARG A 105 8.68 7.78 13.49
N LYS A 106 7.54 8.07 14.13
CA LYS A 106 7.51 8.50 15.54
C LYS A 106 8.02 7.41 16.48
N GLU A 107 7.67 6.15 16.23
CA GLU A 107 8.21 5.04 17.03
C GLU A 107 9.70 4.86 16.86
N THR A 108 10.22 4.92 15.61
CA THR A 108 11.66 4.90 15.36
C THR A 108 12.38 6.00 16.14
N GLU A 109 11.87 7.24 16.10
CA GLU A 109 12.45 8.38 16.82
C GLU A 109 12.49 8.14 18.33
N HIS A 110 11.41 7.61 18.91
CA HIS A 110 11.36 7.26 20.34
C HIS A 110 12.33 6.13 20.72
N LEU A 111 12.51 5.16 19.82
CA LEU A 111 13.43 4.03 20.00
C LEU A 111 14.90 4.47 19.88
N GLU A 112 15.19 5.46 19.04
CA GLU A 112 16.49 6.11 18.96
C GLU A 112 16.81 6.95 20.21
N ASP A 113 15.84 7.74 20.69
CA ASP A 113 15.98 8.61 21.87
C ASP A 113 16.19 7.81 23.16
N SER A 114 15.44 6.72 23.37
CA SER A 114 15.60 5.84 24.53
C SER A 114 16.98 5.19 24.61
N MET A 115 17.58 4.82 23.46
CA MET A 115 18.96 4.31 23.42
C MET A 115 20.05 5.39 23.51
N HIS A 116 19.70 6.66 23.35
CA HIS A 116 20.63 7.78 23.56
C HIS A 116 20.69 8.25 25.03
N GLN A 117 19.63 8.04 25.81
CA GLN A 117 19.54 8.50 27.20
C GLN A 117 20.03 7.48 28.24
N GLY A 118 20.29 6.23 27.84
CA GLY A 118 20.79 5.14 28.70
C GLY A 118 22.29 4.88 28.58
#